data_AF-A0A238UXU7-F1
#
_entry.id   AF-A0A238UXU7-F1
#
_cell.length_a   1.000
_cell.length_b   1.000
_cell.length_c   1.000
_cell.angle_alpha   90.00
_cell.angle_beta   90.00
_cell.angle_gamma   90.00
#
_symmetry.space_group_name_H-M   'P 1'
#
loop_
_entity.id
_entity.type
_entity.pdbx_description
1 polymer ?
#
loop_
_entity_poly.entity_id
_entity_poly.type
_entity_poly.pdbx_seq_one_letter_code
_entity_poly.pdbx_strand_id
1 'polypeptide(L)'
;MLIADIARTSEAVAGTSGRKAKVSALAECLRAADPGEAATVVAYLSGELPQRQIGVGYAALRDLPPPAAEPSLTVPGVDAAFGEIGAVSGPGSVARRRELLAALFGRATAPEQGFLVRLLAGELRQGALDGVMAEAIAAAAGVPSAEVRRAFMLRGSLGPVATTALAEGADGLRAFTLEVGRPVKPMLAAAAPSVDEAFAKLKGEAAVEWKLDGIRAQVHVSGGGVRVFTRTLDEITSRLPEVVEAVRGLPVREAVFDGELIALRPDGRPHPFQVTSARTATRTAKDTEPVPLAVFLFDVLYLVEAGGAPPQGAPGEGLLDASGAERYEALARVVPEDLRMPRVVTGDPAKAKEVFDEAVARGHEGVVVKALDTPYTAGRRGAGWIKVKPRHTLDLVVLAVEWGHGRRQGLLSNLHLGARDPETGGFVMLGKTFKGLTDELLAWQTEKLRELAVREDSWTVHVRPELVVEIAFDGVQHSPRYPGGIALRFARVLRYRPDKSATEADTIDTVRAVAPVMD
;
A
#
# COMPACT_ATOMS: atom_id res chain seq x y z
N MET A 1 1.34 22.21 24.12
CA MET A 1 1.74 22.89 22.86
C MET A 1 0.58 23.65 22.19
N LEU A 2 0.83 24.76 21.46
CA LEU A 2 -0.19 25.50 20.69
C LEU A 2 -0.37 24.93 19.27
N ILE A 3 -1.56 25.07 18.68
CA ILE A 3 -1.80 24.73 17.26
C ILE A 3 -1.02 25.65 16.33
N ALA A 4 -0.79 26.91 16.71
CA ALA A 4 0.08 27.82 15.97
C ALA A 4 1.49 27.23 15.74
N ASP A 5 2.03 26.46 16.68
CA ASP A 5 3.32 25.80 16.53
C ASP A 5 3.26 24.70 15.48
N ILE A 6 2.20 23.90 15.49
CA ILE A 6 1.91 22.85 14.49
C ILE A 6 1.73 23.46 13.09
N ALA A 7 0.98 24.55 12.99
CA ALA A 7 0.73 25.24 11.72
C ALA A 7 2.04 25.77 11.11
N ARG A 8 2.91 26.42 11.92
CA ARG A 8 4.23 26.87 11.47
C ARG A 8 5.12 25.71 11.02
N THR A 9 5.16 24.62 11.78
CA THR A 9 5.91 23.42 11.38
C THR A 9 5.38 22.85 10.07
N SER A 10 4.05 22.77 9.90
CA SER A 10 3.43 22.29 8.67
C SER A 10 3.83 23.14 7.46
N GLU A 11 3.79 24.47 7.59
CA GLU A 11 4.22 25.39 6.53
C GLU A 11 5.70 25.21 6.18
N ALA A 12 6.59 25.09 7.17
CA ALA A 12 8.01 24.86 6.95
C ALA A 12 8.27 23.54 6.21
N VAL A 13 7.54 22.47 6.56
CA VAL A 13 7.65 21.15 5.93
C VAL A 13 7.11 21.17 4.49
N ALA A 14 6.02 21.90 4.24
CA ALA A 14 5.45 22.06 2.91
C ALA A 14 6.33 22.93 2.00
N GLY A 15 6.99 23.95 2.55
CA GLY A 15 7.83 24.90 1.82
C GLY A 15 9.20 24.37 1.38
N THR A 16 9.56 23.12 1.73
CA THR A 16 10.85 22.53 1.36
C THR A 16 10.70 21.21 0.59
N SER A 17 11.62 20.95 -0.33
CA SER A 17 11.78 19.65 -0.99
C SER A 17 12.78 18.75 -0.26
N GLY A 18 13.63 19.31 0.61
CA GLY A 18 14.73 18.61 1.25
C GLY A 18 14.28 17.72 2.41
N ARG A 19 14.47 16.39 2.28
CA ARG A 19 14.11 15.42 3.33
C ARG A 19 14.72 15.76 4.69
N LYS A 20 16.00 16.16 4.74
CA LYS A 20 16.70 16.51 5.99
C LYS A 20 16.08 17.73 6.68
N ALA A 21 15.70 18.76 5.92
CA ALA A 21 15.05 19.95 6.45
C ALA A 21 13.67 19.61 7.04
N LYS A 22 12.89 18.75 6.37
CA LYS A 22 11.61 18.25 6.90
C LYS A 22 11.79 17.52 8.22
N VAL A 23 12.77 16.62 8.29
CA VAL A 23 13.08 15.87 9.52
C VAL A 23 13.46 16.81 10.67
N SER A 24 14.28 17.85 10.41
CA SER A 24 14.66 18.82 11.45
C SER A 24 13.45 19.58 11.99
N ALA A 25 12.63 20.16 11.11
CA ALA A 25 11.47 20.96 11.51
C ALA A 25 10.46 20.13 12.32
N LEU A 26 10.21 18.87 11.90
CA LEU A 26 9.35 17.95 12.63
C LEU A 26 9.96 17.54 13.97
N ALA A 27 11.26 17.26 14.03
CA ALA A 27 11.93 16.87 15.27
C ALA A 27 11.94 18.02 16.30
N GLU A 28 12.16 19.26 15.86
CA GLU A 28 12.08 20.46 16.70
C GLU A 28 10.68 20.64 17.29
N CYS A 29 9.64 20.45 16.47
CA CYS A 29 8.24 20.47 16.89
C CYS A 29 7.96 19.39 17.96
N LEU A 30 8.41 18.16 17.72
CA LEU A 30 8.21 17.03 18.63
C LEU A 30 8.96 17.20 19.97
N ARG A 31 10.15 17.82 19.97
CA ARG A 31 10.89 18.13 21.21
C ARG A 31 10.17 19.15 22.09
N ALA A 32 9.35 20.01 21.51
CA ALA A 32 8.57 21.02 22.23
C ALA A 32 7.21 20.49 22.72
N ALA A 33 6.79 19.31 22.27
CA ALA A 33 5.55 18.68 22.69
C ALA A 33 5.75 17.89 23.99
N ASP A 34 4.75 17.91 24.87
CA ASP A 34 4.74 16.98 26.00
C ASP A 34 4.59 15.54 25.48
N PRO A 35 5.18 14.52 26.14
CA PRO A 35 5.07 13.14 25.67
C PRO A 35 3.62 12.64 25.51
N GLY A 36 2.69 13.16 26.33
CA GLY A 36 1.25 12.90 26.23
C GLY A 36 0.58 13.55 25.01
N GLU A 37 1.16 14.61 24.46
CA GLU A 37 0.68 15.28 23.23
C GLU A 37 1.27 14.66 21.96
N ALA A 38 2.41 13.96 22.08
CA ALA A 38 3.20 13.47 20.94
C ALA A 38 2.38 12.66 19.93
N ALA A 39 1.49 11.79 20.40
CA ALA A 39 0.64 10.99 19.52
C ALA A 39 -0.27 11.85 18.63
N THR A 40 -0.89 12.89 19.20
CA THR A 40 -1.74 13.83 18.46
C THR A 40 -0.92 14.71 17.53
N VAL A 41 0.23 15.21 17.98
CA VAL A 41 1.15 16.02 17.16
C VAL A 41 1.61 15.23 15.92
N VAL A 42 2.01 13.97 16.11
CA VAL A 42 2.38 13.06 15.01
C VAL A 42 1.22 12.87 14.05
N ALA A 43 0.02 12.55 14.55
CA ALA A 43 -1.15 12.34 13.69
C ALA A 43 -1.43 13.59 12.84
N TYR A 44 -1.50 14.77 13.47
CA TYR A 44 -1.80 16.02 12.81
C TYR A 44 -0.76 16.40 11.75
N LEU A 45 0.54 16.26 12.04
CA LEU A 45 1.62 16.52 11.08
C LEU A 45 1.78 15.41 10.03
N SER A 46 1.21 14.23 10.26
CA SER A 46 1.06 13.20 9.22
C SER A 46 -0.21 13.38 8.37
N GLY A 47 -1.07 14.35 8.70
CA GLY A 47 -2.33 14.60 8.01
C GLY A 47 -3.44 13.61 8.39
N GLU A 48 -3.31 12.97 9.56
CA GLU A 48 -4.27 12.03 10.11
C GLU A 48 -5.02 12.64 11.30
N LEU A 49 -6.30 12.28 11.43
CA LEU A 49 -7.10 12.59 12.61
C LEU A 49 -7.16 11.35 13.50
N PRO A 50 -6.78 11.43 14.79
CA PRO A 50 -6.94 10.32 15.73
C PRO A 50 -8.37 9.76 15.78
N GLN A 51 -9.37 10.64 15.62
CA GLN A 51 -10.80 10.32 15.62
C GLN A 51 -11.29 9.71 14.28
N ARG A 52 -10.42 9.64 13.25
CA ARG A 52 -10.77 9.23 11.88
C ARG A 52 -11.83 10.13 11.24
N GLN A 53 -13.04 9.62 11.00
CA GLN A 53 -14.12 10.39 10.39
C GLN A 53 -15.01 10.99 11.48
N ILE A 54 -15.04 12.32 11.56
CA ILE A 54 -15.85 13.06 12.53
C ILE A 54 -17.13 13.67 11.91
N GLY A 55 -17.51 13.24 10.71
CA GLY A 55 -18.74 13.70 10.04
C GLY A 55 -18.70 15.14 9.52
N VAL A 56 -17.50 15.67 9.26
CA VAL A 56 -17.27 17.00 8.68
C VAL A 56 -16.91 16.87 7.21
N GLY A 57 -17.78 17.35 6.33
CA GLY A 57 -17.55 17.38 4.89
C GLY A 57 -16.99 18.72 4.41
N TYR A 58 -16.44 18.74 3.18
CA TYR A 58 -15.85 19.94 2.56
C TYR A 58 -16.78 21.16 2.58
N ALA A 59 -18.10 20.97 2.45
CA ALA A 59 -19.07 22.06 2.49
C ALA A 59 -19.08 22.80 3.84
N ALA A 60 -18.83 22.11 4.95
CA ALA A 60 -18.78 22.72 6.29
C ALA A 60 -17.52 23.57 6.52
N LEU A 61 -16.52 23.46 5.64
CA LEU A 61 -15.23 24.15 5.73
C LEU A 61 -15.15 25.39 4.82
N ARG A 62 -16.20 25.70 4.05
CA ARG A 62 -16.21 26.83 3.10
C ARG A 62 -16.46 28.18 3.78
N ASP A 63 -17.40 28.22 4.72
CA ASP A 63 -17.85 29.45 5.39
C ASP A 63 -17.30 29.48 6.81
N LEU A 64 -16.02 29.84 6.95
CA LEU A 64 -15.36 29.95 8.25
C LEU A 64 -15.62 31.32 8.91
N PRO A 65 -15.68 31.39 10.24
CA PRO A 65 -15.74 32.66 10.96
C PRO A 65 -14.43 33.46 10.79
N PRO A 66 -14.46 34.79 11.03
CA PRO A 66 -13.25 35.60 11.05
C PRO A 66 -12.18 35.02 12.00
N PRO A 67 -10.89 35.04 11.61
CA PRO A 67 -9.83 34.49 12.44
C PRO A 67 -9.60 35.33 13.70
N ALA A 68 -9.17 34.67 14.77
CA ALA A 68 -8.69 35.33 15.98
C ALA A 68 -7.38 36.10 15.72
N ALA A 69 -7.16 37.16 16.50
CA ALA A 69 -5.94 37.97 16.39
C ALA A 69 -4.71 37.28 17.00
N GLU A 70 -4.91 36.51 18.08
CA GLU A 70 -3.83 35.85 18.82
C GLU A 70 -4.11 34.34 18.96
N PRO A 71 -3.05 33.51 18.95
CA PRO A 71 -3.19 32.07 19.06
C PRO A 71 -3.56 31.67 20.49
N SER A 72 -4.63 30.89 20.64
CA SER A 72 -5.12 30.39 21.94
C SER A 72 -5.44 28.90 21.95
N LEU A 73 -5.36 28.24 20.79
CA LEU A 73 -5.71 26.84 20.65
C LEU A 73 -4.54 25.94 21.04
N THR A 74 -4.80 24.99 21.93
CA THR A 74 -3.83 23.97 22.34
C THR A 74 -4.08 22.66 21.61
N VAL A 75 -3.04 21.84 21.45
CA VAL A 75 -3.17 20.51 20.83
C VAL A 75 -4.24 19.65 21.54
N PRO A 76 -4.23 19.49 22.89
CA PRO A 76 -5.27 18.74 23.59
C PRO A 76 -6.66 19.36 23.46
N GLY A 77 -6.75 20.70 23.45
CA GLY A 77 -8.02 21.40 23.34
C GLY A 77 -8.70 21.18 21.98
N VAL A 78 -7.92 21.16 20.90
CA VAL A 78 -8.42 20.87 19.56
C VAL A 78 -8.77 19.40 19.39
N ASP A 79 -7.94 18.49 19.92
CA ASP A 79 -8.23 17.04 19.90
C ASP A 79 -9.54 16.71 20.62
N ALA A 80 -9.76 17.30 21.80
CA ALA A 80 -11.01 17.18 22.54
C ALA A 80 -12.21 17.74 21.76
N ALA A 81 -12.06 18.91 21.12
CA ALA A 81 -13.12 19.50 20.30
C ALA A 81 -13.48 18.62 19.09
N PHE A 82 -12.48 18.02 18.42
CA PHE A 82 -12.74 17.05 17.35
C PHE A 82 -13.42 15.78 17.86
N GLY A 83 -13.06 15.31 19.05
CA GLY A 83 -13.77 14.24 19.74
C GLY A 83 -15.25 14.56 19.96
N GLU A 84 -15.56 15.76 20.48
CA GLU A 84 -16.93 16.22 20.68
C GLU A 84 -17.71 16.26 19.35
N ILE A 85 -17.14 16.86 18.31
CA ILE A 85 -17.75 16.95 16.97
C ILE A 85 -18.06 15.56 16.40
N GLY A 86 -17.12 14.62 16.54
CA GLY A 86 -17.26 13.26 16.05
C GLY A 86 -18.33 12.45 16.79
N ALA A 87 -18.54 12.74 18.08
CA ALA A 87 -19.54 12.07 18.90
C ALA A 87 -20.98 12.55 18.64
N VAL A 88 -21.17 13.73 18.04
CA VAL A 88 -22.51 14.24 17.71
C VAL A 88 -23.23 13.27 16.77
N SER A 89 -24.46 12.90 17.09
CA SER A 89 -25.30 12.02 16.27
C SER A 89 -26.79 12.36 16.42
N GLY A 90 -27.65 11.78 15.58
CA GLY A 90 -29.10 11.97 15.63
C GLY A 90 -29.63 13.21 14.89
N PRO A 91 -30.95 13.48 14.98
CA PRO A 91 -31.58 14.64 14.36
C PRO A 91 -30.93 15.95 14.82
N GLY A 92 -30.64 16.86 13.89
CA GLY A 92 -29.96 18.14 14.20
C GLY A 92 -28.44 18.06 14.31
N SER A 93 -27.83 16.88 14.15
CA SER A 93 -26.37 16.71 14.26
C SER A 93 -25.57 17.63 13.33
N VAL A 94 -26.10 17.92 12.14
CA VAL A 94 -25.44 18.78 11.16
C VAL A 94 -25.32 20.22 11.68
N ALA A 95 -26.39 20.77 12.24
CA ALA A 95 -26.38 22.12 12.81
C ALA A 95 -25.44 22.18 14.02
N ARG A 96 -25.51 21.19 14.92
CA ARG A 96 -24.65 21.14 16.09
C ARG A 96 -23.15 21.03 15.73
N ARG A 97 -22.80 20.19 14.75
CA ARG A 97 -21.40 20.13 14.26
C ARG A 97 -20.95 21.45 13.67
N ARG A 98 -21.82 22.16 12.94
CA ARG A 98 -21.52 23.48 12.38
C ARG A 98 -21.26 24.52 13.48
N GLU A 99 -22.05 24.53 14.56
CA GLU A 99 -21.83 25.40 15.72
C GLU A 99 -20.48 25.13 16.39
N LEU A 100 -20.17 23.85 16.66
CA LEU A 100 -18.91 23.45 17.28
C LEU A 100 -17.70 23.81 16.41
N LEU A 101 -17.80 23.58 15.10
CA LEU A 101 -16.77 24.01 14.15
C LEU A 101 -16.62 25.54 14.16
N ALA A 102 -17.71 26.30 14.10
CA ALA A 102 -17.64 27.76 14.14
C ALA A 102 -17.00 28.27 15.45
N ALA A 103 -17.33 27.66 16.59
CA ALA A 103 -16.71 28.00 17.87
C ALA A 103 -15.20 27.70 17.90
N LEU A 104 -14.78 26.55 17.37
CA LEU A 104 -13.37 26.18 17.27
C LEU A 104 -12.60 27.12 16.33
N PHE A 105 -13.10 27.29 15.10
CA PHE A 105 -12.45 28.11 14.08
C PHE A 105 -12.44 29.60 14.42
N GLY A 106 -13.43 30.11 15.15
CA GLY A 106 -13.46 31.50 15.61
C GLY A 106 -12.38 31.84 16.64
N ARG A 107 -11.80 30.82 17.28
CA ARG A 107 -10.65 30.95 18.20
C ARG A 107 -9.31 30.71 17.53
N ALA A 108 -9.31 30.22 16.29
CA ALA A 108 -8.12 29.96 15.50
C ALA A 108 -7.68 31.24 14.77
N THR A 109 -6.38 31.51 14.79
CA THR A 109 -5.75 32.51 13.92
C THR A 109 -5.80 32.06 12.45
N ALA A 110 -5.53 32.96 11.51
CA ALA A 110 -5.60 32.64 10.08
C ALA A 110 -4.69 31.45 9.66
N PRO A 111 -3.42 31.36 10.11
CA PRO A 111 -2.59 30.18 9.82
C PRO A 111 -3.14 28.89 10.42
N GLU A 112 -3.68 28.95 11.64
CA GLU A 112 -4.29 27.79 12.31
C GLU A 112 -5.55 27.32 11.57
N GLN A 113 -6.43 28.25 11.13
CA GLN A 113 -7.58 27.90 10.30
C GLN A 113 -7.15 27.20 9.01
N GLY A 114 -6.15 27.76 8.31
CA GLY A 114 -5.62 27.17 7.07
C GLY A 114 -5.06 25.76 7.29
N PHE A 115 -4.34 25.53 8.38
CA PHE A 115 -3.85 24.21 8.78
C PHE A 115 -5.00 23.24 9.07
N LEU A 116 -5.95 23.63 9.92
CA LEU A 116 -7.08 22.77 10.35
C LEU A 116 -8.00 22.40 9.18
N VAL A 117 -8.25 23.31 8.23
CA VAL A 117 -8.99 22.98 7.00
C VAL A 117 -8.28 21.89 6.21
N ARG A 118 -6.97 22.03 5.97
CA ARG A 118 -6.20 21.04 5.21
C ARG A 118 -6.16 19.70 5.92
N LEU A 119 -6.07 19.69 7.25
CA LEU A 119 -6.13 18.48 8.06
C LEU A 119 -7.50 17.79 7.94
N LEU A 120 -8.60 18.52 8.17
CA LEU A 120 -9.96 17.98 8.10
C LEU A 120 -10.36 17.53 6.69
N ALA A 121 -9.84 18.18 5.65
CA ALA A 121 -10.06 17.79 4.26
C ALA A 121 -9.20 16.59 3.82
N GLY A 122 -8.21 16.17 4.62
CA GLY A 122 -7.24 15.14 4.23
C GLY A 122 -6.27 15.62 3.13
N GLU A 123 -6.03 16.92 3.05
CA GLU A 123 -5.28 17.57 1.98
C GLU A 123 -3.96 18.22 2.44
N LEU A 124 -3.46 17.86 3.63
CA LEU A 124 -2.22 18.44 4.16
C LEU A 124 -1.03 18.27 3.20
N ARG A 125 -0.92 17.11 2.54
CA ARG A 125 -0.03 16.81 1.38
C ARG A 125 1.40 17.37 1.45
N GLN A 126 1.96 17.53 2.64
CA GLN A 126 3.25 18.18 2.89
C GLN A 126 4.49 17.28 2.70
N GLY A 127 4.29 16.03 2.27
CA GLY A 127 5.37 15.07 2.05
C GLY A 127 6.04 14.55 3.33
N ALA A 128 5.38 14.69 4.49
CA ALA A 128 5.77 14.08 5.76
C ALA A 128 5.18 12.66 5.91
N LEU A 129 5.54 11.77 4.99
CA LEU A 129 5.12 10.36 5.06
C LEU A 129 5.70 9.67 6.32
N ASP A 130 5.15 8.52 6.69
CA ASP A 130 5.62 7.71 7.84
C ASP A 130 7.14 7.64 7.97
N GLY A 131 7.83 7.46 6.85
CA GLY A 131 9.29 7.34 6.83
C GLY A 131 10.03 8.64 7.14
N VAL A 132 9.45 9.82 6.92
CA VAL A 132 10.02 11.11 7.37
C VAL A 132 9.71 11.32 8.84
N MET A 133 8.47 11.04 9.24
CA MET A 133 8.02 11.20 10.63
C MET A 133 8.76 10.27 11.60
N ALA A 134 9.02 9.02 11.21
CA ALA A 134 9.83 8.09 12.02
C ALA A 134 11.27 8.59 12.25
N GLU A 135 11.89 9.22 11.25
CA GLU A 135 13.22 9.84 11.43
C GLU A 135 13.14 11.07 12.34
N ALA A 136 12.04 11.84 12.27
CA ALA A 136 11.82 12.99 13.14
C ALA A 136 11.63 12.58 14.60
N ILE A 137 10.85 11.52 14.85
CA ILE A 137 10.68 10.92 16.19
C ILE A 137 12.04 10.45 16.74
N ALA A 138 12.82 9.73 15.92
CA ALA A 138 14.15 9.27 16.30
C ALA A 138 15.08 10.43 16.68
N ALA A 139 15.10 11.48 15.85
CA ALA A 139 15.90 12.68 16.09
C ALA A 139 15.40 13.53 17.27
N ALA A 140 14.10 13.50 17.58
CA ALA A 140 13.53 14.21 18.72
C ALA A 140 13.84 13.50 20.04
N ALA A 141 13.71 12.16 20.06
CA ALA A 141 13.96 11.33 21.23
C ALA A 141 15.44 10.96 21.44
N GLY A 142 16.31 11.26 20.47
CA GLY A 142 17.75 10.90 20.55
C GLY A 142 18.00 9.39 20.46
N VAL A 143 17.12 8.63 19.81
CA VAL A 143 17.18 7.17 19.71
C VAL A 143 17.53 6.72 18.28
N PRO A 144 18.04 5.50 18.08
CA PRO A 144 18.30 4.99 16.74
C PRO A 144 17.01 4.88 15.91
N SER A 145 17.03 5.40 14.68
CA SER A 145 15.90 5.30 13.72
C SER A 145 15.46 3.85 13.46
N ALA A 146 16.38 2.88 13.59
CA ALA A 146 16.02 1.46 13.51
C ALA A 146 15.03 1.03 14.60
N GLU A 147 15.18 1.50 15.84
CA GLU A 147 14.32 1.14 16.98
C GLU A 147 12.91 1.75 16.82
N VAL A 148 12.81 3.03 16.44
CA VAL A 148 11.50 3.68 16.15
C VAL A 148 10.78 2.96 15.02
N ARG A 149 11.49 2.61 13.95
CA ARG A 149 10.89 1.89 12.82
C ARG A 149 10.44 0.50 13.22
N ARG A 150 11.20 -0.23 14.05
CA ARG A 150 10.80 -1.53 14.59
C ARG A 150 9.53 -1.41 15.45
N ALA A 151 9.52 -0.48 16.39
CA ALA A 151 8.35 -0.21 17.23
C ALA A 151 7.12 0.15 16.38
N PHE A 152 7.27 0.99 15.36
CA PHE A 152 6.18 1.33 14.45
C PHE A 152 5.65 0.13 13.67
N MET A 153 6.55 -0.74 13.22
CA MET A 153 6.18 -1.97 12.51
C MET A 153 5.34 -2.92 13.38
N LEU A 154 5.68 -3.04 14.66
CA LEU A 154 4.99 -3.89 15.65
C LEU A 154 3.69 -3.27 16.16
N ARG A 155 3.70 -1.96 16.41
CA ARG A 155 2.57 -1.21 16.96
C ARG A 155 1.50 -0.84 15.93
N GLY A 156 1.91 -0.66 14.67
CA GLY A 156 1.06 -0.27 13.55
C GLY A 156 0.72 1.24 13.47
N SER A 157 1.17 2.05 14.43
CA SER A 157 0.91 3.50 14.49
C SER A 157 2.12 4.24 15.06
N LEU A 158 2.49 5.39 14.47
CA LEU A 158 3.60 6.21 14.92
C LEU A 158 3.28 7.01 16.19
N GLY A 159 2.00 7.26 16.48
CA GLY A 159 1.60 8.07 17.64
C GLY A 159 2.05 7.47 18.97
N PRO A 160 1.64 6.23 19.31
CA PRO A 160 2.10 5.58 20.54
C PRO A 160 3.62 5.39 20.58
N VAL A 161 4.26 5.16 19.43
CA VAL A 161 5.71 5.03 19.33
C VAL A 161 6.41 6.33 19.66
N ALA A 162 5.87 7.47 19.20
CA ALA A 162 6.41 8.78 19.53
C ALA A 162 6.28 9.11 21.01
N THR A 163 5.10 8.84 21.60
CA THR A 163 4.89 9.00 23.05
C THR A 163 5.91 8.19 23.85
N THR A 164 6.05 6.89 23.57
CA THR A 164 7.03 6.04 24.27
C THR A 164 8.47 6.47 24.00
N ALA A 165 8.84 6.78 22.74
CA ALA A 165 10.20 7.22 22.41
C ALA A 165 10.59 8.49 23.18
N LEU A 166 9.69 9.47 23.26
CA LEU A 166 9.95 10.76 23.92
C LEU A 166 9.92 10.64 25.45
N ALA A 167 9.10 9.74 26.01
CA ALA A 167 8.99 9.55 27.46
C ALA A 167 10.08 8.61 28.02
N GLU A 168 10.37 7.52 27.32
CA GLU A 168 11.11 6.36 27.84
C GLU A 168 12.35 6.02 27.01
N GLY A 169 12.59 6.75 25.91
CA GLY A 169 13.76 6.54 25.05
C GLY A 169 13.77 5.15 24.39
N ALA A 170 14.99 4.64 24.16
CA ALA A 170 15.20 3.37 23.47
C ALA A 170 14.68 2.17 24.29
N ASP A 171 14.77 2.22 25.62
CA ASP A 171 14.33 1.13 26.49
C ASP A 171 12.83 0.91 26.40
N GLY A 172 12.02 1.99 26.42
CA GLY A 172 10.58 1.90 26.21
C GLY A 172 10.22 1.37 24.82
N LEU A 173 11.00 1.73 23.78
CA LEU A 173 10.77 1.20 22.43
C LEU A 173 10.95 -0.32 22.32
N ARG A 174 11.83 -0.91 23.14
CA ARG A 174 12.06 -2.36 23.16
C ARG A 174 10.89 -3.14 23.78
N ALA A 175 10.03 -2.48 24.55
CA ALA A 175 8.80 -3.10 25.07
C ALA A 175 7.75 -3.34 23.99
N PHE A 176 7.84 -2.68 22.82
CA PHE A 176 7.00 -3.03 21.68
C PHE A 176 7.42 -4.38 21.14
N THR A 177 6.54 -5.36 21.33
CA THR A 177 6.69 -6.74 20.87
C THR A 177 5.54 -7.11 19.95
N LEU A 178 5.63 -8.26 19.30
CA LEU A 178 4.53 -8.76 18.48
C LEU A 178 3.40 -9.24 19.41
N GLU A 179 2.21 -8.65 19.26
CA GLU A 179 1.01 -9.04 19.98
C GLU A 179 0.06 -9.81 19.06
N VAL A 180 -0.29 -11.04 19.42
CA VAL A 180 -1.25 -11.83 18.65
C VAL A 180 -2.63 -11.14 18.67
N GLY A 181 -3.27 -11.06 17.51
CA GLY A 181 -4.50 -10.28 17.31
C GLY A 181 -4.27 -8.80 16.95
N ARG A 182 -3.03 -8.31 16.93
CA ARG A 182 -2.67 -7.02 16.33
C ARG A 182 -1.87 -7.26 15.05
N PRO A 183 -2.39 -6.92 13.87
CA PRO A 183 -1.68 -7.20 12.63
C PRO A 183 -0.47 -6.28 12.46
N VAL A 184 0.62 -6.84 11.95
CA VAL A 184 1.87 -6.12 11.63
C VAL A 184 1.94 -5.82 10.14
N LYS A 185 2.55 -4.70 9.77
CA LYS A 185 2.68 -4.32 8.34
C LYS A 185 3.43 -5.43 7.58
N PRO A 186 2.94 -5.90 6.42
CA PRO A 186 3.58 -6.99 5.69
C PRO A 186 4.96 -6.60 5.13
N MET A 187 5.93 -7.52 5.16
CA MET A 187 7.20 -7.39 4.42
C MET A 187 6.94 -7.39 2.91
N LEU A 188 7.51 -6.45 2.18
CA LEU A 188 7.30 -6.27 0.75
C LEU A 188 8.46 -6.84 -0.07
N ALA A 189 8.17 -7.33 -1.26
CA ALA A 189 9.18 -7.78 -2.20
C ALA A 189 9.66 -6.65 -3.13
N ALA A 190 10.96 -6.65 -3.44
CA ALA A 190 11.53 -5.98 -4.60
C ALA A 190 11.07 -6.69 -5.89
N ALA A 191 11.33 -6.08 -7.05
CA ALA A 191 11.05 -6.68 -8.34
C ALA A 191 12.36 -6.91 -9.10
N ALA A 192 12.44 -8.04 -9.81
CA ALA A 192 13.46 -8.27 -10.82
C ALA A 192 12.80 -8.66 -12.16
N PRO A 193 13.40 -8.30 -13.31
CA PRO A 193 12.94 -8.69 -14.64
C PRO A 193 13.02 -10.19 -14.92
N SER A 194 13.97 -10.90 -14.30
CA SER A 194 14.19 -12.34 -14.51
C SER A 194 14.63 -13.05 -13.21
N VAL A 195 14.60 -14.38 -13.24
CA VAL A 195 15.12 -15.23 -12.17
C VAL A 195 16.62 -15.02 -12.00
N ASP A 196 17.38 -14.95 -13.10
CA ASP A 196 18.82 -14.69 -13.05
C ASP A 196 19.16 -13.37 -12.37
N GLU A 197 18.44 -12.28 -12.70
CA GLU A 197 18.62 -10.98 -12.06
C GLU A 197 18.19 -10.97 -10.59
N ALA A 198 17.25 -11.83 -10.19
CA ALA A 198 16.89 -12.01 -8.78
C ALA A 198 18.02 -12.72 -8.03
N PHE A 199 18.54 -13.82 -8.57
CA PHE A 199 19.65 -14.57 -7.98
C PHE A 199 20.94 -13.75 -7.92
N ALA A 200 21.24 -12.92 -8.92
CA ALA A 200 22.39 -12.02 -8.90
C ALA A 200 22.36 -10.98 -7.76
N LYS A 201 21.18 -10.69 -7.21
CA LYS A 201 21.01 -9.78 -6.05
C LYS A 201 21.06 -10.49 -4.71
N LEU A 202 20.90 -11.82 -4.71
CA LEU A 202 20.97 -12.65 -3.52
C LEU A 202 22.35 -13.35 -3.47
N LYS A 203 22.73 -13.84 -2.29
CA LYS A 203 23.95 -14.62 -2.11
C LYS A 203 23.56 -16.04 -1.75
N GLY A 204 24.10 -17.02 -2.47
CA GLY A 204 23.87 -18.44 -2.19
C GLY A 204 22.49 -18.94 -2.59
N GLU A 205 22.02 -19.97 -1.88
CA GLU A 205 20.72 -20.58 -2.13
C GLU A 205 19.56 -19.66 -1.73
N ALA A 206 18.44 -19.81 -2.43
CA ALA A 206 17.21 -19.09 -2.15
C ALA A 206 16.01 -20.03 -2.16
N ALA A 207 14.97 -19.66 -1.41
CA ALA A 207 13.65 -20.26 -1.55
C ALA A 207 12.92 -19.62 -2.74
N VAL A 208 12.49 -20.43 -3.69
CA VAL A 208 11.69 -20.03 -4.84
C VAL A 208 10.27 -20.51 -4.57
N GLU A 209 9.39 -19.56 -4.28
CA GLU A 209 8.00 -19.83 -3.94
C GLU A 209 7.06 -19.33 -5.03
N TRP A 210 5.93 -20.00 -5.23
CA TRP A 210 4.94 -19.53 -6.18
C TRP A 210 4.42 -18.15 -5.80
N LYS A 211 4.18 -17.33 -6.81
CA LYS A 211 3.55 -16.02 -6.66
C LYS A 211 2.12 -16.10 -7.19
N LEU A 212 1.16 -16.21 -6.29
CA LEU A 212 -0.25 -16.30 -6.65
C LEU A 212 -0.84 -14.91 -6.99
N ASP A 213 -1.89 -14.86 -7.83
CA ASP A 213 -2.72 -13.65 -8.07
C ASP A 213 -3.86 -13.62 -7.06
N GLY A 214 -3.49 -13.52 -5.77
CA GLY A 214 -4.40 -13.61 -4.65
C GLY A 214 -4.49 -12.33 -3.82
N ILE A 215 -5.01 -12.48 -2.61
CA ILE A 215 -5.01 -11.44 -1.59
C ILE A 215 -4.20 -11.91 -0.40
N ARG A 216 -3.06 -11.26 -0.19
CA ARG A 216 -2.25 -11.44 1.01
C ARG A 216 -3.07 -11.24 2.28
N ALA A 217 -2.95 -12.21 3.19
CA ALA A 217 -3.60 -12.21 4.48
C ALA A 217 -2.61 -12.58 5.60
N GLN A 218 -2.74 -11.89 6.73
CA GLN A 218 -2.10 -12.28 7.98
C GLN A 218 -3.13 -13.00 8.85
N VAL A 219 -2.81 -14.21 9.28
CA VAL A 219 -3.71 -15.07 10.06
C VAL A 219 -3.19 -15.20 11.47
N HIS A 220 -3.95 -14.69 12.43
CA HIS A 220 -3.62 -14.79 13.86
C HIS A 220 -4.47 -15.88 14.50
N VAL A 221 -3.82 -16.75 15.26
CA VAL A 221 -4.45 -17.79 16.06
C VAL A 221 -4.18 -17.50 17.52
N SER A 222 -5.19 -17.46 18.38
CA SER A 222 -5.02 -17.32 19.84
C SER A 222 -6.24 -17.85 20.58
N GLY A 223 -6.03 -18.67 21.61
CA GLY A 223 -7.11 -19.13 22.49
C GLY A 223 -8.25 -19.85 21.75
N GLY A 224 -7.95 -20.56 20.66
CA GLY A 224 -8.95 -21.23 19.79
C GLY A 224 -9.67 -20.32 18.79
N GLY A 225 -9.44 -19.00 18.86
CA GLY A 225 -9.91 -18.02 17.89
C GLY A 225 -8.94 -17.84 16.72
N VAL A 226 -9.49 -17.55 15.53
CA VAL A 226 -8.74 -17.19 14.33
C VAL A 226 -9.19 -15.81 13.88
N ARG A 227 -8.24 -14.94 13.53
CA ARG A 227 -8.51 -13.61 12.95
C ARG A 227 -7.69 -13.43 11.68
N VAL A 228 -8.33 -12.92 10.63
CA VAL A 228 -7.72 -12.78 9.30
C VAL A 228 -7.69 -11.31 8.92
N PHE A 229 -6.50 -10.78 8.63
CA PHE A 229 -6.27 -9.39 8.26
C PHE A 229 -5.74 -9.28 6.85
N THR A 230 -6.23 -8.31 6.08
CA THR A 230 -5.72 -8.02 4.73
C THR A 230 -4.34 -7.35 4.79
N ARG A 231 -3.73 -7.15 3.63
CA ARG A 231 -2.56 -6.28 3.45
C ARG A 231 -2.71 -4.86 4.03
N THR A 232 -3.93 -4.31 4.03
CA THR A 232 -4.24 -2.99 4.61
C THR A 232 -4.58 -3.05 6.09
N LEU A 233 -4.42 -4.22 6.71
CA LEU A 233 -4.68 -4.52 8.12
C LEU A 233 -6.18 -4.48 8.48
N ASP A 234 -7.06 -4.54 7.49
CA ASP A 234 -8.50 -4.67 7.70
C ASP A 234 -8.85 -6.09 8.11
N GLU A 235 -9.63 -6.25 9.18
CA GLU A 235 -10.12 -7.56 9.59
C GLU A 235 -11.25 -8.04 8.67
N ILE A 236 -11.09 -9.25 8.13
CA ILE A 236 -12.03 -9.89 7.20
C ILE A 236 -12.46 -11.29 7.66
N THR A 237 -12.18 -11.64 8.92
CA THR A 237 -12.43 -12.95 9.54
C THR A 237 -13.84 -13.49 9.25
N SER A 238 -14.88 -12.69 9.47
CA SER A 238 -16.28 -13.13 9.31
C SER A 238 -16.67 -13.46 7.87
N ARG A 239 -15.84 -13.12 6.88
CA ARG A 239 -16.10 -13.35 5.45
C ARG A 239 -15.55 -14.69 4.96
N LEU A 240 -14.74 -15.36 5.78
CA LEU A 240 -13.88 -16.49 5.39
C LEU A 240 -13.98 -17.66 6.37
N PRO A 241 -15.19 -18.22 6.62
CA PRO A 241 -15.33 -19.40 7.49
C PRO A 241 -14.45 -20.57 7.06
N GLU A 242 -14.27 -20.78 5.75
CA GLU A 242 -13.43 -21.85 5.20
C GLU A 242 -11.95 -21.73 5.59
N VAL A 243 -11.43 -20.49 5.65
CA VAL A 243 -10.05 -20.21 6.08
C VAL A 243 -9.92 -20.39 7.60
N VAL A 244 -10.93 -19.96 8.36
CA VAL A 244 -10.96 -20.13 9.81
C VAL A 244 -10.95 -21.62 10.17
N GLU A 245 -11.73 -22.45 9.48
CA GLU A 245 -11.77 -23.90 9.69
C GLU A 245 -10.42 -24.56 9.36
N ALA A 246 -9.82 -24.23 8.20
CA ALA A 246 -8.54 -24.78 7.78
C ALA A 246 -7.42 -24.49 8.79
N VAL A 247 -7.40 -23.29 9.38
CA VAL A 247 -6.33 -22.85 10.29
C VAL A 247 -6.60 -23.25 11.75
N ARG A 248 -7.86 -23.37 12.17
CA ARG A 248 -8.21 -23.78 13.54
C ARG A 248 -7.74 -25.20 13.85
N GLY A 249 -7.62 -26.06 12.85
CA GLY A 249 -7.15 -27.45 13.00
C GLY A 249 -5.64 -27.60 13.25
N LEU A 250 -4.85 -26.52 13.15
CA LEU A 250 -3.40 -26.59 13.31
C LEU A 250 -2.99 -26.82 14.78
N PRO A 251 -1.91 -27.56 15.07
CA PRO A 251 -1.45 -27.87 16.42
C PRO A 251 -0.72 -26.68 17.07
N VAL A 252 -1.40 -25.54 17.18
CA VAL A 252 -0.85 -24.29 17.72
C VAL A 252 -1.75 -23.71 18.80
N ARG A 253 -1.14 -23.20 19.87
CA ARG A 253 -1.84 -22.40 20.89
C ARG A 253 -2.00 -20.96 20.42
N GLU A 254 -0.90 -20.39 19.93
CA GLU A 254 -0.83 -19.01 19.42
C GLU A 254 0.06 -18.95 18.19
N ALA A 255 -0.35 -18.22 17.16
CA ALA A 255 0.47 -18.05 15.96
C ALA A 255 0.12 -16.76 15.20
N VAL A 256 1.09 -16.26 14.43
CA VAL A 256 0.87 -15.22 13.41
C VAL A 256 1.49 -15.70 12.12
N PHE A 257 0.66 -16.14 11.18
CA PHE A 257 1.07 -16.58 9.85
C PHE A 257 0.90 -15.47 8.81
N ASP A 258 1.74 -15.49 7.80
CA ASP A 258 1.61 -14.67 6.60
C ASP A 258 1.33 -15.62 5.42
N GLY A 259 0.33 -15.28 4.61
CA GLY A 259 -0.16 -16.16 3.56
C GLY A 259 -0.90 -15.41 2.45
N GLU A 260 -1.35 -16.17 1.47
CA GLU A 260 -2.10 -15.66 0.33
C GLU A 260 -3.45 -16.39 0.23
N LEU A 261 -4.52 -15.62 0.07
CA LEU A 261 -5.87 -16.12 -0.18
C LEU A 261 -6.15 -16.14 -1.69
N ILE A 262 -6.71 -17.23 -2.21
CA ILE A 262 -7.03 -17.33 -3.64
C ILE A 262 -8.23 -18.22 -3.91
N ALA A 263 -9.08 -17.82 -4.85
CA ALA A 263 -10.13 -18.68 -5.39
C ALA A 263 -9.52 -19.60 -6.45
N LEU A 264 -9.65 -20.92 -6.25
CA LEU A 264 -9.17 -21.93 -7.19
C LEU A 264 -10.33 -22.68 -7.84
N ARG A 265 -10.13 -23.05 -9.11
CA ARG A 265 -10.99 -23.98 -9.85
C ARG A 265 -10.69 -25.42 -9.41
N PRO A 266 -11.56 -26.40 -9.74
CA PRO A 266 -11.33 -27.81 -9.42
C PRO A 266 -10.03 -28.39 -9.99
N ASP A 267 -9.49 -27.82 -11.07
CA ASP A 267 -8.21 -28.22 -11.68
C ASP A 267 -6.97 -27.58 -11.01
N GLY A 268 -7.18 -26.79 -9.95
CA GLY A 268 -6.13 -26.08 -9.22
C GLY A 268 -5.68 -24.77 -9.87
N ARG A 269 -6.21 -24.40 -11.04
CA ARG A 269 -5.93 -23.09 -11.66
C ARG A 269 -6.70 -21.98 -10.93
N PRO A 270 -6.18 -20.75 -10.89
CA PRO A 270 -6.90 -19.65 -10.25
C PRO A 270 -8.14 -19.23 -11.06
N HIS A 271 -9.20 -18.82 -10.35
CA HIS A 271 -10.22 -17.98 -10.95
C HIS A 271 -9.66 -16.58 -11.29
N PRO A 272 -10.32 -15.78 -12.15
CA PRO A 272 -9.95 -14.39 -12.35
C PRO A 272 -9.88 -13.64 -11.02
N PHE A 273 -8.87 -12.79 -10.84
CA PHE A 273 -8.60 -12.06 -9.58
C PHE A 273 -9.83 -11.38 -8.99
N GLN A 274 -10.74 -10.91 -9.84
CA GLN A 274 -11.97 -10.23 -9.46
C GLN A 274 -12.83 -11.12 -8.54
N VAL A 275 -12.83 -12.44 -8.74
CA VAL A 275 -13.55 -13.40 -7.88
C VAL A 275 -12.98 -13.39 -6.47
N THR A 276 -11.66 -13.56 -6.32
CA THR A 276 -10.95 -13.46 -5.03
C THR A 276 -11.20 -12.09 -4.37
N SER A 277 -11.07 -11.00 -5.13
CA SER A 277 -11.25 -9.65 -4.61
C SER A 277 -12.66 -9.37 -4.13
N ALA A 278 -13.68 -9.81 -4.88
CA ALA A 278 -15.08 -9.67 -4.51
C ALA A 278 -15.38 -10.41 -3.21
N ARG A 279 -14.83 -11.62 -3.04
CA ARG A 279 -14.97 -12.41 -1.81
C ARG A 279 -14.43 -11.68 -0.58
N THR A 280 -13.27 -11.04 -0.70
CA THR A 280 -12.70 -10.28 0.43
C THR A 280 -13.36 -8.92 0.65
N ALA A 281 -13.94 -8.28 -0.37
CA ALA A 281 -14.51 -6.94 -0.26
C ALA A 281 -15.95 -6.93 0.28
N THR A 282 -16.73 -7.98 0.00
CA THR A 282 -18.18 -8.00 0.26
C THR A 282 -18.48 -8.13 1.75
N ARG A 283 -19.32 -7.23 2.29
CA ARG A 283 -19.80 -7.27 3.69
C ARG A 283 -21.17 -7.92 3.87
N THR A 284 -21.93 -8.09 2.79
CA THR A 284 -23.31 -8.62 2.79
C THR A 284 -23.37 -9.93 2.02
N ALA A 285 -23.97 -10.96 2.61
CA ALA A 285 -24.25 -12.21 1.91
C ALA A 285 -25.08 -11.90 0.64
N LYS A 286 -24.64 -12.40 -0.51
CA LYS A 286 -25.51 -12.51 -1.70
C LYS A 286 -26.29 -13.83 -1.58
N ASP A 287 -27.45 -13.94 -2.23
CA ASP A 287 -28.28 -15.15 -2.26
C ASP A 287 -27.62 -16.36 -2.98
N THR A 288 -26.33 -16.29 -3.29
CA THR A 288 -25.57 -17.35 -3.96
C THR A 288 -24.44 -17.81 -3.04
N GLU A 289 -24.21 -19.13 -3.02
CA GLU A 289 -23.11 -19.71 -2.25
C GLU A 289 -21.77 -19.14 -2.74
N PRO A 290 -20.96 -18.53 -1.86
CA PRO A 290 -19.74 -17.87 -2.28
C PRO A 290 -18.67 -18.88 -2.70
N VAL A 291 -17.89 -18.56 -3.75
CA VAL A 291 -16.72 -19.35 -4.13
C VAL A 291 -15.73 -19.40 -2.95
N PRO A 292 -15.34 -20.59 -2.46
CA PRO A 292 -14.44 -20.70 -1.31
C PRO A 292 -13.03 -20.20 -1.67
N LEU A 293 -12.36 -19.58 -0.70
CA LEU A 293 -10.95 -19.22 -0.83
C LEU A 293 -10.04 -20.27 -0.18
N ALA A 294 -9.04 -20.71 -0.92
CA ALA A 294 -7.90 -21.44 -0.37
C ALA A 294 -6.93 -20.48 0.32
N VAL A 295 -6.21 -20.97 1.33
CA VAL A 295 -5.14 -20.24 2.02
C VAL A 295 -3.81 -20.97 1.83
N PHE A 296 -2.78 -20.26 1.38
CA PHE A 296 -1.42 -20.76 1.27
C PHE A 296 -0.50 -19.93 2.15
N LEU A 297 -0.04 -20.51 3.25
CA LEU A 297 0.86 -19.89 4.23
C LEU A 297 2.31 -19.98 3.73
N PHE A 298 3.03 -18.87 3.79
CA PHE A 298 4.40 -18.77 3.29
C PHE A 298 5.41 -18.23 4.33
N ASP A 299 4.95 -17.78 5.50
CA ASP A 299 5.82 -17.35 6.60
C ASP A 299 5.09 -17.48 7.96
N VAL A 300 5.85 -17.49 9.04
CA VAL A 300 5.35 -17.46 10.42
C VAL A 300 6.17 -16.46 11.24
N LEU A 301 5.47 -15.49 11.83
CA LEU A 301 6.07 -14.35 12.53
C LEU A 301 6.08 -14.55 14.05
N TYR A 302 5.22 -15.44 14.54
CA TYR A 302 5.07 -15.80 15.94
C TYR A 302 4.48 -17.21 16.01
N LEU A 303 4.97 -18.04 16.92
CA LEU A 303 4.50 -19.40 17.08
C LEU A 303 4.65 -19.87 18.52
N VAL A 304 3.57 -20.42 19.06
CA VAL A 304 3.52 -21.23 20.28
C VAL A 304 2.76 -22.50 19.91
N GLU A 305 3.47 -23.63 19.85
CA GLU A 305 2.91 -24.94 19.51
C GLU A 305 1.95 -25.44 20.61
N ALA A 306 1.04 -26.35 20.27
CA ALA A 306 0.12 -26.94 21.23
C ALA A 306 0.89 -27.65 22.36
N GLY A 307 0.61 -27.30 23.62
CA GLY A 307 1.30 -27.85 24.80
C GLY A 307 2.68 -27.24 25.08
N GLY A 308 3.19 -26.35 24.21
CA GLY A 308 4.41 -25.60 24.47
C GLY A 308 4.19 -24.52 25.52
N ALA A 309 5.21 -24.28 26.36
CA ALA A 309 5.30 -23.03 27.10
C ALA A 309 5.61 -21.89 26.10
N PRO A 310 5.19 -20.64 26.37
CA PRO A 310 5.70 -19.49 25.64
C PRO A 310 7.24 -19.55 25.65
N PRO A 311 7.93 -19.21 24.54
CA PRO A 311 9.39 -19.22 24.51
C PRO A 311 9.95 -18.46 25.72
N GLN A 312 10.75 -19.14 26.56
CA GLN A 312 11.35 -18.56 27.76
C GLN A 312 12.53 -17.68 27.37
N GLY A 313 12.56 -16.41 27.79
CA GLY A 313 13.81 -15.61 27.80
C GLY A 313 13.71 -14.11 27.53
N ALA A 314 12.64 -13.61 26.90
CA ALA A 314 12.43 -12.17 26.68
C ALA A 314 10.94 -11.90 26.42
N PRO A 315 10.42 -10.67 26.66
CA PRO A 315 9.07 -10.31 26.25
C PRO A 315 8.95 -10.52 24.74
N GLY A 316 8.14 -11.50 24.32
CA GLY A 316 7.75 -11.73 22.92
C GLY A 316 8.87 -11.64 21.88
N GLU A 317 9.88 -12.52 21.93
CA GLU A 317 10.74 -12.75 20.76
C GLU A 317 9.95 -13.54 19.72
N GLY A 318 9.10 -12.84 18.98
CA GLY A 318 8.52 -13.36 17.74
C GLY A 318 9.64 -13.79 16.78
N LEU A 319 9.30 -14.65 15.83
CA LEU A 319 10.23 -15.17 14.83
C LEU A 319 10.71 -14.11 13.83
N LEU A 320 10.36 -12.83 14.03
CA LEU A 320 10.71 -11.72 13.14
C LEU A 320 12.22 -11.57 12.92
N ASP A 321 13.03 -11.81 13.96
CA ASP A 321 14.49 -11.68 13.88
C ASP A 321 15.17 -12.99 13.46
N ALA A 322 14.44 -14.11 13.43
CA ALA A 322 14.91 -15.38 12.90
C ALA A 322 15.07 -15.31 11.37
N SER A 323 16.01 -16.09 10.85
CA SER A 323 16.26 -16.23 9.42
C SER A 323 15.04 -16.80 8.68
N GLY A 324 14.92 -16.52 7.39
CA GLY A 324 13.83 -17.06 6.55
C GLY A 324 13.80 -18.59 6.51
N ALA A 325 14.96 -19.26 6.69
CA ALA A 325 15.04 -20.71 6.85
C ALA A 325 14.39 -21.16 8.17
N GLU A 326 14.81 -20.60 9.30
CA GLU A 326 14.26 -20.94 10.63
C GLU A 326 12.75 -20.69 10.72
N ARG A 327 12.26 -19.58 10.15
CA ARG A 327 10.82 -19.31 10.10
C ARG A 327 10.10 -20.35 9.26
N TYR A 328 10.63 -20.74 8.10
CA TYR A 328 9.97 -21.76 7.29
C TYR A 328 10.01 -23.15 7.94
N GLU A 329 11.09 -23.52 8.63
CA GLU A 329 11.13 -24.75 9.42
C GLU A 329 10.07 -24.75 10.52
N ALA A 330 9.90 -23.62 11.22
CA ALA A 330 8.83 -23.46 12.20
C ALA A 330 7.43 -23.57 11.58
N LEU A 331 7.22 -22.98 10.40
CA LEU A 331 5.98 -23.11 9.64
C LEU A 331 5.71 -24.57 9.26
N ALA A 332 6.70 -25.26 8.70
CA ALA A 332 6.58 -26.62 8.19
C ALA A 332 6.31 -27.66 9.28
N ARG A 333 6.69 -27.40 10.54
CA ARG A 333 6.35 -28.27 11.67
C ARG A 333 4.86 -28.30 11.99
N VAL A 334 4.17 -27.17 11.82
CA VAL A 334 2.79 -26.99 12.27
C VAL A 334 1.76 -26.85 11.15
N VAL A 335 2.20 -26.57 9.92
CA VAL A 335 1.32 -26.39 8.75
C VAL A 335 1.50 -27.55 7.77
N PRO A 336 0.44 -28.29 7.42
CA PRO A 336 0.51 -29.36 6.44
C PRO A 336 0.87 -28.83 5.03
N GLU A 337 1.33 -29.71 4.15
CA GLU A 337 1.85 -29.33 2.82
C GLU A 337 0.84 -28.63 1.92
N ASP A 338 -0.42 -29.06 1.95
CA ASP A 338 -1.53 -28.51 1.17
C ASP A 338 -1.89 -27.07 1.55
N LEU A 339 -1.58 -26.64 2.77
CA LEU A 339 -1.76 -25.26 3.24
C LEU A 339 -0.47 -24.42 3.15
N ARG A 340 0.65 -24.99 2.69
CA ARG A 340 1.90 -24.25 2.51
C ARG A 340 2.03 -23.77 1.07
N MET A 341 2.63 -22.58 0.90
CA MET A 341 2.98 -22.09 -0.42
C MET A 341 3.96 -23.07 -1.11
N PRO A 342 3.67 -23.49 -2.36
CA PRO A 342 4.61 -24.32 -3.12
C PRO A 342 5.98 -23.66 -3.19
N ARG A 343 7.01 -24.43 -2.84
CA ARG A 343 8.37 -23.94 -2.59
C ARG A 343 9.43 -24.95 -3.04
N VAL A 344 10.51 -24.43 -3.61
CA VAL A 344 11.77 -25.16 -3.83
C VAL A 344 12.92 -24.33 -3.28
N VAL A 345 13.87 -24.96 -2.57
CA VAL A 345 15.14 -24.31 -2.22
C VAL A 345 16.20 -24.73 -3.24
N THR A 346 16.90 -23.75 -3.82
CA THR A 346 17.93 -24.01 -4.83
C THR A 346 18.91 -22.84 -4.92
N GLY A 347 20.17 -23.16 -5.22
CA GLY A 347 21.18 -22.19 -5.69
C GLY A 347 21.29 -22.10 -7.21
N ASP A 348 20.57 -22.96 -7.94
CA ASP A 348 20.60 -23.05 -9.41
C ASP A 348 19.46 -22.22 -10.04
N PRO A 349 19.78 -21.16 -10.82
CA PRO A 349 18.81 -20.37 -11.56
C PRO A 349 18.00 -21.17 -12.58
N ALA A 350 18.54 -22.24 -13.16
CA ALA A 350 17.82 -23.07 -14.13
C ALA A 350 16.64 -23.80 -13.45
N LYS A 351 16.90 -24.44 -12.31
CA LYS A 351 15.84 -25.04 -11.48
C LYS A 351 14.83 -24.01 -10.98
N ALA A 352 15.28 -22.81 -10.62
CA ALA A 352 14.38 -21.73 -10.24
C ALA A 352 13.49 -21.26 -11.42
N LYS A 353 14.02 -21.28 -12.64
CA LYS A 353 13.27 -21.01 -13.87
C LYS A 353 12.21 -22.08 -14.14
N GLU A 354 12.49 -23.36 -13.89
CA GLU A 354 11.49 -24.43 -14.01
C GLU A 354 10.28 -24.18 -13.09
N VAL A 355 10.53 -23.79 -11.83
CA VAL A 355 9.46 -23.42 -10.88
C VAL A 355 8.66 -22.21 -11.36
N PHE A 356 9.34 -21.22 -11.95
CA PHE A 356 8.68 -20.06 -12.56
C PHE A 356 7.81 -20.44 -13.76
N ASP A 357 8.33 -21.25 -14.68
CA ASP A 357 7.60 -21.69 -15.86
C ASP A 357 6.38 -22.55 -15.45
N GLU A 358 6.52 -23.42 -14.45
CA GLU A 358 5.42 -24.21 -13.91
C GLU A 358 4.32 -23.32 -13.31
N ALA A 359 4.70 -22.38 -12.43
CA ALA A 359 3.73 -21.48 -11.79
C ALA A 359 2.93 -20.68 -12.84
N VAL A 360 3.61 -20.18 -13.87
CA VAL A 360 2.98 -19.43 -14.97
C VAL A 360 2.09 -20.35 -15.83
N ALA A 361 2.54 -21.57 -16.14
CA ALA A 361 1.75 -22.54 -16.91
C ALA A 361 0.44 -22.92 -16.19
N ARG A 362 0.44 -22.93 -14.84
CA ARG A 362 -0.76 -23.13 -14.01
C ARG A 362 -1.60 -21.87 -13.82
N GLY A 363 -1.21 -20.74 -14.40
CA GLY A 363 -1.97 -19.49 -14.40
C GLY A 363 -1.69 -18.56 -13.22
N HIS A 364 -0.62 -18.80 -12.45
CA HIS A 364 -0.18 -17.89 -11.38
C HIS A 364 0.76 -16.79 -11.91
N GLU A 365 1.04 -15.77 -11.10
CA GLU A 365 1.75 -14.57 -11.56
C GLU A 365 3.26 -14.75 -11.76
N GLY A 366 3.85 -15.87 -11.32
CA GLY A 366 5.30 -16.12 -11.36
C GLY A 366 5.83 -16.66 -10.04
N VAL A 367 6.97 -16.15 -9.56
CA VAL A 367 7.62 -16.58 -8.31
C VAL A 367 8.06 -15.42 -7.43
N VAL A 368 8.27 -15.73 -6.15
CA VAL A 368 9.00 -14.89 -5.20
C VAL A 368 10.25 -15.65 -4.78
N VAL A 369 11.42 -15.09 -5.11
CA VAL A 369 12.73 -15.59 -4.68
C VAL A 369 13.06 -14.93 -3.35
N LYS A 370 13.29 -15.74 -2.31
CA LYS A 370 13.51 -15.32 -0.93
C LYS A 370 14.87 -15.78 -0.43
N ALA A 371 15.67 -14.84 0.07
CA ALA A 371 16.90 -15.12 0.79
C ALA A 371 16.60 -15.90 2.07
N LEU A 372 17.40 -16.92 2.35
CA LEU A 372 17.21 -17.83 3.47
C LEU A 372 17.70 -17.22 4.80
N ASP A 373 18.69 -16.34 4.77
CA ASP A 373 19.43 -15.81 5.92
C ASP A 373 18.93 -14.44 6.39
N THR A 374 17.76 -13.99 5.91
CA THR A 374 17.23 -12.65 6.22
C THR A 374 16.08 -12.65 7.23
N PRO A 375 16.05 -11.68 8.17
CA PRO A 375 14.93 -11.52 9.08
C PRO A 375 13.69 -10.99 8.35
N TYR A 376 12.54 -11.07 9.02
CA TYR A 376 11.31 -10.49 8.51
C TYR A 376 11.31 -8.96 8.69
N THR A 377 11.28 -8.23 7.58
CA THR A 377 11.29 -6.76 7.59
C THR A 377 9.90 -6.19 7.31
N ALA A 378 9.03 -6.27 8.32
CA ALA A 378 7.65 -5.75 8.26
C ALA A 378 7.56 -4.32 7.68
N GLY A 379 6.57 -4.05 6.82
CA GLY A 379 6.33 -2.74 6.21
C GLY A 379 7.43 -2.23 5.26
N ARG A 380 8.48 -3.00 4.99
CA ARG A 380 9.60 -2.59 4.14
C ARG A 380 9.75 -3.46 2.92
N ARG A 381 10.27 -2.83 1.87
CA ARG A 381 10.83 -3.53 0.73
C ARG A 381 12.31 -3.81 1.02
N GLY A 382 12.58 -4.98 1.59
CA GLY A 382 13.94 -5.46 1.81
C GLY A 382 14.56 -6.06 0.54
N ALA A 383 15.88 -6.25 0.53
CA ALA A 383 16.58 -6.99 -0.53
C ALA A 383 16.30 -8.50 -0.50
N GLY A 384 15.83 -9.02 0.64
CA GLY A 384 15.66 -10.46 0.86
C GLY A 384 14.53 -11.10 0.06
N TRP A 385 13.49 -10.36 -0.35
CA TRP A 385 12.37 -10.92 -1.13
C TRP A 385 12.29 -10.24 -2.49
N ILE A 386 12.32 -11.01 -3.57
CA ILE A 386 12.35 -10.50 -4.94
C ILE A 386 11.30 -11.24 -5.75
N LYS A 387 10.28 -10.52 -6.23
CA LYS A 387 9.28 -11.09 -7.12
C LYS A 387 9.76 -11.05 -8.56
N VAL A 388 9.52 -12.14 -9.28
CA VAL A 388 9.77 -12.28 -10.71
C VAL A 388 8.43 -12.66 -11.35
N LYS A 389 8.00 -11.87 -12.33
CA LYS A 389 6.77 -12.08 -13.09
C LYS A 389 7.11 -12.14 -14.58
N PRO A 390 6.29 -12.80 -15.41
CA PRO A 390 6.35 -12.62 -16.84
C PRO A 390 6.28 -11.13 -17.19
N ARG A 391 7.13 -10.71 -18.11
CA ARG A 391 7.11 -9.35 -18.62
C ARG A 391 6.34 -9.34 -19.94
N HIS A 392 5.12 -8.81 -19.90
CA HIS A 392 4.34 -8.55 -21.11
C HIS A 392 4.52 -7.10 -21.52
N THR A 393 4.87 -6.89 -22.78
CA THR A 393 5.00 -5.57 -23.38
C THR A 393 4.20 -5.49 -24.67
N LEU A 394 3.56 -4.35 -24.89
CA LEU A 394 2.94 -3.99 -26.15
C LEU A 394 3.45 -2.61 -26.57
N ASP A 395 3.69 -2.41 -27.85
CA ASP A 395 3.93 -1.11 -28.44
C ASP A 395 2.58 -0.50 -28.85
N LEU A 396 2.14 0.54 -28.15
CA LEU A 396 0.80 1.14 -28.30
C LEU A 396 0.90 2.60 -28.72
N VAL A 397 -0.17 3.13 -29.32
CA VAL A 397 -0.23 4.51 -29.80
C VAL A 397 -0.86 5.42 -28.75
N VAL A 398 -0.31 6.63 -28.57
CA VAL A 398 -0.92 7.66 -27.73
C VAL A 398 -2.04 8.35 -28.51
N LEU A 399 -3.28 8.22 -28.02
CA LEU A 399 -4.46 8.82 -28.65
C LEU A 399 -4.83 10.19 -28.05
N ALA A 400 -4.59 10.34 -26.75
CA ALA A 400 -4.88 11.55 -25.99
C ALA A 400 -4.11 11.53 -24.67
N VAL A 401 -4.13 12.64 -23.93
CA VAL A 401 -3.48 12.76 -22.61
C VAL A 401 -4.21 13.78 -21.73
N GLU A 402 -4.28 13.52 -20.43
CA GLU A 402 -4.92 14.44 -19.47
C GLU A 402 -3.90 15.27 -18.68
N TRP A 403 -4.33 16.48 -18.30
CA TRP A 403 -3.59 17.36 -17.39
C TRP A 403 -3.43 16.75 -16.00
N GLY A 404 -2.21 16.82 -15.47
CA GLY A 404 -1.88 16.36 -14.13
C GLY A 404 -2.47 17.25 -13.04
N HIS A 405 -2.59 16.68 -11.84
CA HIS A 405 -3.09 17.35 -10.66
C HIS A 405 -2.02 17.36 -9.55
N GLY A 406 -2.15 18.25 -8.56
CA GLY A 406 -1.22 18.37 -7.43
C GLY A 406 0.21 18.65 -7.92
N ARG A 407 1.18 17.80 -7.56
CA ARG A 407 2.59 17.99 -7.95
C ARG A 407 2.85 17.97 -9.47
N ARG A 408 1.91 17.46 -10.27
CA ARG A 408 1.99 17.39 -11.74
C ARG A 408 1.08 18.42 -12.42
N GLN A 409 0.55 19.39 -11.68
CA GLN A 409 -0.25 20.47 -12.25
C GLN A 409 0.57 21.21 -13.30
N GLY A 410 -0.03 21.45 -14.47
CA GLY A 410 0.66 22.04 -15.63
C GLY A 410 1.47 21.06 -16.48
N LEU A 411 1.46 19.75 -16.17
CA LEU A 411 2.10 18.71 -16.99
C LEU A 411 1.07 17.71 -17.53
N LEU A 412 1.23 17.28 -18.78
CA LEU A 412 0.41 16.22 -19.38
C LEU A 412 0.90 14.86 -18.88
N SER A 413 0.03 14.07 -18.21
CA SER A 413 0.52 12.94 -17.41
C SER A 413 -0.28 11.64 -17.47
N ASN A 414 -1.53 11.63 -17.94
CA ASN A 414 -2.35 10.41 -18.02
C ASN A 414 -2.66 10.07 -19.49
N LEU A 415 -1.84 9.21 -20.09
CA LEU A 415 -1.89 8.85 -21.51
C LEU A 415 -3.07 7.91 -21.80
N HIS A 416 -3.78 8.13 -22.90
CA HIS A 416 -4.79 7.22 -23.46
C HIS A 416 -4.11 6.34 -24.50
N LEU A 417 -4.11 5.03 -24.27
CA LEU A 417 -3.36 4.06 -25.07
C LEU A 417 -4.28 3.34 -26.07
N GLY A 418 -3.88 3.27 -27.33
CA GLY A 418 -4.59 2.59 -28.40
C GLY A 418 -3.77 1.47 -29.04
N ALA A 419 -4.40 0.33 -29.29
CA ALA A 419 -3.86 -0.69 -30.20
C ALA A 419 -4.42 -0.49 -31.60
N ARG A 420 -3.67 -0.88 -32.63
CA ARG A 420 -4.17 -0.83 -34.01
C ARG A 420 -5.33 -1.79 -34.17
N ASP A 421 -6.35 -1.36 -34.88
CA ASP A 421 -7.47 -2.21 -35.28
C ASP A 421 -7.29 -2.63 -36.75
N PRO A 422 -7.00 -3.91 -37.03
CA PRO A 422 -6.86 -4.40 -38.40
C PRO A 422 -8.13 -4.25 -39.24
N GLU A 423 -9.32 -4.26 -38.63
CA GLU A 423 -10.59 -4.21 -39.36
C GLU A 423 -10.91 -2.79 -39.84
N THR A 424 -10.71 -1.79 -38.98
CA THR A 424 -11.03 -0.40 -39.29
C THR A 424 -9.84 0.41 -39.81
N GLY A 425 -8.61 -0.10 -39.61
CA GLY A 425 -7.38 0.65 -39.83
C GLY A 425 -7.14 1.76 -38.79
N GLY A 426 -8.05 1.92 -37.81
CA GLY A 426 -7.98 2.90 -36.74
C GLY A 426 -7.29 2.36 -35.49
N PHE A 427 -7.63 2.94 -34.34
CA PHE A 427 -7.09 2.53 -33.04
C PHE A 427 -8.19 2.29 -32.02
N VAL A 428 -8.09 1.17 -31.31
CA VAL A 428 -8.99 0.80 -30.21
C VAL A 428 -8.33 1.14 -28.90
N MET A 429 -8.97 2.00 -28.11
CA MET A 429 -8.47 2.41 -26.80
C MET A 429 -8.51 1.24 -25.80
N LEU A 430 -7.41 1.02 -25.11
CA LEU A 430 -7.20 -0.09 -24.16
C LEU A 430 -7.06 0.35 -22.70
N GLY A 431 -7.09 1.66 -22.44
CA GLY A 431 -6.94 2.18 -21.09
C GLY A 431 -6.15 3.46 -21.00
N LYS A 432 -5.83 3.82 -19.77
CA LYS A 432 -5.04 5.00 -19.44
C LYS A 432 -3.86 4.63 -18.53
N THR A 433 -2.73 5.32 -18.68
CA THR A 433 -1.61 5.18 -17.74
C THR A 433 -0.88 6.50 -17.46
N PHE A 434 -0.43 6.64 -16.22
CA PHE A 434 0.38 7.76 -15.73
C PHE A 434 1.66 7.28 -15.01
N LYS A 435 1.95 5.98 -15.09
CA LYS A 435 3.07 5.32 -14.39
C LYS A 435 4.26 5.11 -15.33
N GLY A 436 5.46 5.14 -14.76
CA GLY A 436 6.71 4.90 -15.52
C GLY A 436 7.36 6.17 -16.08
N LEU A 437 6.82 7.35 -15.75
CA LEU A 437 7.29 8.63 -16.26
C LEU A 437 8.15 9.35 -15.19
N THR A 438 9.39 9.69 -15.55
CA THR A 438 10.25 10.60 -14.79
C THR A 438 9.78 12.05 -14.98
N ASP A 439 10.24 12.96 -14.13
CA ASP A 439 9.86 14.38 -14.25
C ASP A 439 10.42 14.99 -15.55
N GLU A 440 11.63 14.60 -15.95
CA GLU A 440 12.23 14.94 -17.25
C GLU A 440 11.39 14.42 -18.43
N LEU A 441 10.95 13.15 -18.36
CA LEU A 441 10.13 12.55 -19.41
C LEU A 441 8.75 13.22 -19.48
N LEU A 442 8.17 13.63 -18.35
CA LEU A 442 6.90 14.36 -18.31
C LEU A 442 7.01 15.73 -18.96
N ALA A 443 8.11 16.46 -18.73
CA ALA A 443 8.34 17.76 -19.35
C ALA A 443 8.45 17.62 -20.88
N TRP A 444 9.33 16.73 -21.36
CA TRP A 444 9.49 16.44 -22.78
C TRP A 444 8.18 15.95 -23.44
N GLN A 445 7.48 15.02 -22.78
CA GLN A 445 6.19 14.49 -23.25
C GLN A 445 5.16 15.60 -23.38
N THR A 446 5.13 16.53 -22.43
CA THR A 446 4.18 17.64 -22.44
C THR A 446 4.42 18.51 -23.67
N GLU A 447 5.66 18.91 -23.93
CA GLU A 447 6.01 19.67 -25.14
C GLU A 447 5.64 18.91 -26.41
N LYS A 448 6.06 17.64 -26.51
CA LYS A 448 5.82 16.84 -27.72
C LYS A 448 4.34 16.60 -28.01
N LEU A 449 3.53 16.30 -26.99
CA LEU A 449 2.09 16.07 -27.17
C LEU A 449 1.34 17.37 -27.50
N ARG A 450 1.85 18.53 -27.07
CA ARG A 450 1.29 19.83 -27.48
C ARG A 450 1.50 20.10 -28.97
N GLU A 451 2.64 19.70 -29.55
CA GLU A 451 2.87 19.78 -31.01
C GLU A 451 1.93 18.89 -31.83
N LEU A 452 1.50 17.77 -31.23
CA LEU A 452 0.60 16.81 -31.86
C LEU A 452 -0.88 17.08 -31.57
N ALA A 453 -1.20 18.09 -30.76
CA ALA A 453 -2.56 18.40 -30.36
C ALA A 453 -3.46 18.69 -31.58
N VAL A 454 -4.65 18.06 -31.57
CA VAL A 454 -5.69 18.27 -32.60
C VAL A 454 -6.90 18.96 -31.98
N ARG A 455 -7.27 18.59 -30.77
CA ARG A 455 -8.28 19.28 -29.97
C ARG A 455 -7.97 19.19 -28.49
N GLU A 456 -8.43 20.17 -27.74
CA GLU A 456 -8.30 20.22 -26.30
C GLU A 456 -9.66 20.50 -25.66
N ASP A 457 -10.01 19.70 -24.66
CA ASP A 457 -11.12 19.96 -23.75
C ASP A 457 -10.58 20.40 -22.38
N SER A 458 -11.45 20.67 -21.41
CA SER A 458 -11.05 21.23 -20.10
C SER A 458 -10.04 20.38 -19.32
N TRP A 459 -9.89 19.10 -19.67
CA TRP A 459 -9.04 18.16 -18.95
C TRP A 459 -8.13 17.31 -19.85
N THR A 460 -8.42 17.21 -21.15
CA THR A 460 -7.80 16.27 -22.09
C THR A 460 -7.33 16.96 -23.35
N VAL A 461 -6.09 16.67 -23.75
CA VAL A 461 -5.53 17.00 -25.05
C VAL A 461 -5.59 15.75 -25.93
N HIS A 462 -6.36 15.81 -27.02
CA HIS A 462 -6.41 14.76 -28.03
C HIS A 462 -5.36 15.04 -29.08
N VAL A 463 -4.58 14.03 -29.45
CA VAL A 463 -3.40 14.19 -30.29
C VAL A 463 -3.51 13.39 -31.58
N ARG A 464 -2.72 13.76 -32.59
CA ARG A 464 -2.55 12.91 -33.77
C ARG A 464 -1.92 11.58 -33.32
N PRO A 465 -2.47 10.42 -33.75
CA PRO A 465 -2.02 9.10 -33.29
C PRO A 465 -0.71 8.71 -33.98
N GLU A 466 0.38 9.41 -33.63
CA GLU A 466 1.70 9.26 -34.24
C GLU A 466 2.73 8.67 -33.28
N LEU A 467 2.60 8.96 -31.97
CA LEU A 467 3.57 8.51 -30.98
C LEU A 467 3.29 7.09 -30.52
N VAL A 468 4.27 6.22 -30.76
CA VAL A 468 4.30 4.86 -30.22
C VAL A 468 5.05 4.82 -28.90
N VAL A 469 4.50 4.09 -27.94
CA VAL A 469 5.04 3.91 -26.59
C VAL A 469 5.04 2.44 -26.23
N GLU A 470 6.18 1.96 -25.72
CA GLU A 470 6.31 0.60 -25.20
C GLU A 470 5.71 0.55 -23.79
N ILE A 471 4.69 -0.28 -23.61
CA ILE A 471 3.90 -0.41 -22.39
C ILE A 471 4.10 -1.78 -21.79
N ALA A 472 4.61 -1.82 -20.56
CA ALA A 472 4.55 -3.02 -19.73
C ALA A 472 3.20 -3.12 -19.03
N PHE A 473 2.66 -4.32 -18.88
CA PHE A 473 1.41 -4.58 -18.17
C PHE A 473 1.45 -5.95 -17.48
N ASP A 474 0.63 -6.09 -16.43
CA ASP A 474 0.57 -7.33 -15.63
C ASP A 474 -0.48 -8.31 -16.18
N GLY A 475 -1.42 -7.86 -17.00
CA GLY A 475 -2.45 -8.71 -17.62
C GLY A 475 -3.52 -7.92 -18.37
N VAL A 476 -4.49 -8.63 -18.95
CA VAL A 476 -5.65 -8.06 -19.65
C VAL A 476 -6.91 -8.44 -18.89
N GLN A 477 -7.91 -7.56 -18.84
CA GLN A 477 -9.21 -7.85 -18.22
C GLN A 477 -10.36 -7.39 -19.11
N HIS A 478 -11.50 -8.06 -19.00
CA HIS A 478 -12.74 -7.56 -19.59
C HIS A 478 -13.14 -6.21 -18.98
N SER A 479 -13.57 -5.28 -19.83
CA SER A 479 -13.99 -3.95 -19.41
C SER A 479 -15.04 -3.37 -20.37
N PRO A 480 -16.29 -3.16 -19.90
CA PRO A 480 -17.34 -2.54 -20.72
C PRO A 480 -17.08 -1.05 -20.99
N ARG A 481 -16.09 -0.44 -20.31
CA ARG A 481 -15.75 0.98 -20.47
C ARG A 481 -15.03 1.30 -21.78
N TYR A 482 -14.37 0.31 -22.39
CA TYR A 482 -13.51 0.53 -23.55
C TYR A 482 -14.09 -0.16 -24.79
N PRO A 483 -13.96 0.42 -25.99
CA PRO A 483 -14.59 -0.11 -27.20
C PRO A 483 -14.20 -1.55 -27.53
N GLY A 484 -12.97 -1.95 -27.22
CA GLY A 484 -12.48 -3.31 -27.44
C GLY A 484 -12.98 -4.35 -26.43
N GLY A 485 -13.82 -3.96 -25.47
CA GLY A 485 -14.30 -4.84 -24.39
C GLY A 485 -13.20 -5.27 -23.40
N ILE A 486 -11.99 -4.74 -23.52
CA ILE A 486 -10.82 -5.12 -22.72
C ILE A 486 -10.04 -3.90 -22.21
N ALA A 487 -9.27 -4.09 -21.14
CA ALA A 487 -8.37 -3.10 -20.58
C ALA A 487 -7.06 -3.72 -20.09
N LEU A 488 -5.97 -2.96 -20.16
CA LEU A 488 -4.68 -3.37 -19.58
C LEU A 488 -4.65 -3.17 -18.06
N ARG A 489 -4.24 -4.21 -17.32
CA ARG A 489 -4.00 -4.16 -15.87
C ARG A 489 -2.58 -3.65 -15.59
N PHE A 490 -2.48 -2.67 -14.68
CA PHE A 490 -1.22 -2.10 -14.20
C PHE A 490 -0.26 -1.58 -15.28
N ALA A 491 -0.81 -1.11 -16.41
CA ALA A 491 -0.04 -0.54 -17.51
C ALA A 491 0.96 0.54 -17.05
N ARG A 492 2.18 0.50 -17.58
CA ARG A 492 3.29 1.41 -17.28
C ARG A 492 4.07 1.71 -18.54
N VAL A 493 4.40 2.98 -18.75
CA VAL A 493 5.33 3.42 -19.80
C VAL A 493 6.74 2.91 -19.48
N LEU A 494 7.34 2.19 -20.43
CA LEU A 494 8.76 1.83 -20.37
C LEU A 494 9.60 2.87 -21.09
N ARG A 495 9.25 3.17 -22.34
CA ARG A 495 9.91 4.16 -23.18
C ARG A 495 9.04 4.53 -24.38
N TYR A 496 9.31 5.70 -24.95
CA TYR A 496 8.82 6.04 -26.28
C TYR A 496 9.62 5.29 -27.35
N ARG A 497 8.96 4.96 -28.46
CA ARG A 497 9.53 4.19 -29.57
C ARG A 497 9.63 5.06 -30.82
N PRO A 498 10.59 6.00 -30.88
CA PRO A 498 10.78 6.84 -32.07
C PRO A 498 11.20 6.02 -33.30
N ASP A 499 11.64 4.78 -33.07
CA ASP A 499 11.96 3.78 -34.08
C ASP A 499 10.72 3.10 -34.70
N LYS A 500 9.51 3.33 -34.18
CA LYS A 500 8.26 2.75 -34.68
C LYS A 500 7.25 3.82 -35.07
N SER A 501 6.61 3.61 -36.21
CA SER A 501 5.43 4.35 -36.64
C SER A 501 4.14 3.77 -36.07
N ALA A 502 3.05 4.54 -36.09
CA ALA A 502 1.77 4.09 -35.57
C ALA A 502 1.18 2.85 -36.28
N THR A 503 1.56 2.61 -37.54
CA THR A 503 1.18 1.41 -38.29
C THR A 503 1.93 0.16 -37.83
N GLU A 504 3.05 0.30 -37.13
CA GLU A 504 3.86 -0.79 -36.56
C GLU A 504 3.55 -1.08 -35.08
N ALA A 505 2.57 -0.37 -34.51
CA ALA A 505 2.05 -0.64 -33.18
C ALA A 505 1.44 -2.06 -33.10
N ASP A 506 1.27 -2.59 -31.90
CA ASP A 506 0.57 -3.86 -31.72
C ASP A 506 -0.93 -3.73 -31.99
N THR A 507 -1.53 -4.84 -32.42
CA THR A 507 -2.96 -4.89 -32.78
C THR A 507 -3.83 -5.27 -31.60
N ILE A 508 -5.13 -4.96 -31.70
CA ILE A 508 -6.11 -5.45 -30.73
C ILE A 508 -6.11 -6.99 -30.63
N ASP A 509 -5.82 -7.68 -31.73
CA ASP A 509 -5.71 -9.14 -31.75
C ASP A 509 -4.44 -9.63 -31.05
N THR A 510 -3.32 -8.90 -31.17
CA THR A 510 -2.12 -9.15 -30.35
C THR A 510 -2.47 -9.06 -28.87
N VAL A 511 -3.26 -8.07 -28.48
CA VAL A 511 -3.68 -7.91 -27.07
C VAL A 511 -4.58 -9.07 -26.63
N ARG A 512 -5.52 -9.48 -27.47
CA ARG A 512 -6.40 -10.64 -27.22
C ARG A 512 -5.64 -11.95 -27.15
N ALA A 513 -4.55 -12.12 -27.92
CA ALA A 513 -3.70 -13.31 -27.88
C ALA A 513 -2.88 -13.41 -26.60
N VAL A 514 -2.62 -12.27 -25.93
CA VAL A 514 -2.01 -12.24 -24.58
C VAL A 514 -3.07 -12.36 -23.47
N ALA A 515 -4.35 -12.13 -23.79
CA ALA A 515 -5.49 -12.26 -22.87
C ALA A 515 -5.89 -13.68 -22.40
N PRO A 516 -5.61 -14.83 -23.09
CA PRO A 516 -6.17 -16.13 -22.70
C PRO A 516 -5.57 -16.72 -21.41
N VAL A 517 -4.70 -16.00 -20.72
CA VAL A 517 -4.14 -16.43 -19.43
C VAL A 517 -5.07 -16.07 -18.26
N MET A 518 -6.19 -15.34 -18.45
CA MET A 518 -6.99 -14.83 -17.33
C MET A 518 -8.53 -14.83 -17.49
N ASP A 519 -9.11 -15.80 -18.22
CA ASP A 519 -10.56 -16.11 -18.17
C ASP A 519 -10.85 -17.35 -17.32
#